data_AF-A0A3L7PGI6-F1
#
_entry.id   AF-A0A3L7PGI6-F1
#
_cell.length_a   1.000
_cell.length_b   1.000
_cell.length_c   1.000
_cell.angle_alpha   90.00
_cell.angle_beta   90.00
_cell.angle_gamma   90.00
#
_symmetry.space_group_name_H-M   'P 1'
#
loop_
_entity.id
_entity.type
_entity.pdbx_description
1 polymer ?
#
loop_
_entity_poly.entity_id
_entity_poly.type
_entity_poly.pdbx_seq_one_letter_code
_entity_poly.pdbx_strand_id
1 'polypeptide(L)'
;MLFAHLHRLVLSVGVAALLGSLNVPARGATTTYGNGGSSNTYTGGGIIPGDTVLLNDGATVTGDITDNGTLQFNQSAGNTLTISNLIDGTGTLSLTNTGTLNLTGTSVSANTIVLDMTTSASSGLLQIRSGTGSLWVGDSGTGTLNVNGGLISNGTSILGNAAAGVGTATVSSGTWANSGSLTVGGTGTGTLNVNGGSVMNTQGRLGNDAGSVGTANVSSGTWASSLSLTVGSSGTGTLNVTGGRVSNTTGQLGNNAGGVGTATVSSGTWANSGNLNVGLIGTGTLNVTGGYVSNVAGNVGNNAGSVGTATVSSGTWANSGALTVGNSG
;
A
#
# COMPACT_ATOMS: atom_id res chain seq x y z
N MET A 1 79.63 45.97 32.34
CA MET A 1 79.58 44.87 33.34
C MET A 1 78.39 44.00 32.97
N LEU A 2 78.62 42.87 32.28
CA LEU A 2 78.90 41.52 32.81
C LEU A 2 77.60 40.72 33.05
N PHE A 3 77.38 39.75 32.15
CA PHE A 3 76.69 38.43 32.20
C PHE A 3 75.74 38.03 33.36
N ALA A 4 74.59 37.41 33.00
CA ALA A 4 74.22 35.98 33.20
C ALA A 4 72.67 35.79 33.11
N HIS A 5 72.10 35.10 32.11
CA HIS A 5 71.71 33.66 32.05
C HIS A 5 70.86 33.13 33.22
N LEU A 6 69.59 32.71 32.99
CA LEU A 6 69.20 31.31 32.64
C LEU A 6 67.65 31.04 32.72
N HIS A 7 67.15 30.45 31.63
CA HIS A 7 66.00 29.53 31.35
C HIS A 7 64.66 29.46 32.12
N ARG A 8 63.64 29.15 31.29
CA ARG A 8 62.42 28.30 31.44
C ARG A 8 61.11 29.10 31.32
N LEU A 9 60.06 28.69 30.62
CA LEU A 9 59.68 27.48 29.88
C LEU A 9 58.45 27.89 29.04
N VAL A 10 58.39 27.45 27.78
CA VAL A 10 57.26 27.65 26.86
C VAL A 10 56.03 26.87 27.35
N LEU A 11 54.84 27.49 27.34
CA LEU A 11 53.61 26.78 27.01
C LEU A 11 52.64 27.72 26.28
N SER A 12 52.54 27.54 24.96
CA SER A 12 51.51 28.12 24.13
C SER A 12 50.18 27.42 24.41
N VAL A 13 49.12 28.17 24.66
CA VAL A 13 47.75 27.67 24.43
C VAL A 13 47.13 28.57 23.38
N GLY A 14 47.24 28.15 22.13
CA GLY A 14 46.46 28.70 21.04
C GLY A 14 45.00 28.40 21.28
N VAL A 15 44.16 29.43 21.21
CA VAL A 15 42.71 29.29 21.16
C VAL A 15 42.37 28.65 19.81
N ALA A 16 42.23 27.33 19.79
CA ALA A 16 41.62 26.63 18.68
C ALA A 16 40.11 26.87 18.77
N ALA A 17 39.59 27.75 17.90
CA ALA A 17 38.16 27.85 17.67
C ALA A 17 37.67 26.48 17.19
N LEU A 18 36.86 25.81 18.03
CA LEU A 18 36.09 24.64 17.65
C LEU A 18 34.99 25.10 16.67
N LEU A 19 35.34 25.22 15.39
CA LEU A 19 34.37 25.21 14.31
C LEU A 19 33.82 23.78 14.24
N GLY A 20 32.89 23.46 15.14
CA GLY A 20 31.98 22.36 14.91
C GLY A 20 31.26 22.69 13.60
N SER A 21 31.58 21.95 12.54
CA SER A 21 30.77 21.96 11.33
C SER A 21 29.38 21.55 11.77
N LEU A 22 28.49 22.54 11.92
CA LEU A 22 27.08 22.31 12.01
C LEU A 22 26.76 21.47 10.77
N ASN A 23 26.45 20.20 10.96
CA ASN A 23 26.04 19.31 9.89
C ASN A 23 24.62 19.77 9.52
N VAL A 24 24.52 20.94 8.87
CA VAL A 24 23.32 21.36 8.18
C VAL A 24 23.17 20.32 7.09
N PRO A 25 22.08 19.52 7.09
CA PRO A 25 21.82 18.62 5.98
C PRO A 25 21.96 19.45 4.71
N ALA A 26 22.83 19.05 3.79
CA ALA A 26 22.95 19.72 2.50
C ALA A 26 21.52 19.90 1.96
N ARG A 27 21.13 21.14 1.67
CA ARG A 27 19.77 21.43 1.19
C ARG A 27 19.55 20.57 -0.06
N GLY A 28 18.59 19.67 -0.02
CA GLY A 28 18.26 18.79 -1.13
C GLY A 28 18.22 19.56 -2.44
N ALA A 29 18.99 19.09 -3.43
CA ALA A 29 19.02 19.69 -4.75
C ALA A 29 17.81 19.22 -5.57
N THR A 30 17.25 20.11 -6.39
CA THR A 30 16.22 19.74 -7.37
C THR A 30 16.80 19.85 -8.76
N THR A 31 16.83 18.72 -9.48
CA THR A 31 17.21 18.68 -10.90
C THR A 31 15.96 18.52 -11.75
N THR A 32 15.70 19.46 -12.64
CA THR A 32 14.48 19.51 -13.45
C THR A 32 14.75 19.06 -14.88
N TYR A 33 13.89 18.15 -15.37
CA TYR A 33 13.85 17.70 -16.76
C TYR A 33 12.49 18.02 -17.42
N GLY A 34 12.52 18.23 -18.73
CA GLY A 34 11.36 18.67 -19.51
C GLY A 34 11.20 20.18 -19.50
N ASN A 35 9.99 20.68 -19.73
CA ASN A 35 9.70 22.12 -19.77
C ASN A 35 10.21 22.84 -18.52
N GLY A 36 11.02 23.89 -18.72
CA GLY A 36 11.66 24.66 -17.65
C GLY A 36 12.93 24.03 -17.06
N GLY A 37 13.34 22.85 -17.54
CA GLY A 37 14.61 22.20 -17.21
C GLY A 37 15.74 22.54 -18.19
N SER A 38 16.97 22.20 -17.81
CA SER A 38 18.16 22.34 -18.67
C SER A 38 18.33 21.19 -19.67
N SER A 39 17.56 20.11 -19.52
CA SER A 39 17.52 18.95 -20.41
C SER A 39 16.10 18.37 -20.43
N ASN A 40 15.72 17.73 -21.54
CA ASN A 40 14.46 16.98 -21.62
C ASN A 40 14.63 15.51 -21.24
N THR A 41 15.84 14.98 -21.21
CA THR A 41 16.10 13.55 -21.01
C THR A 41 16.81 13.30 -19.70
N TYR A 42 16.18 12.53 -18.83
CA TYR A 42 16.80 11.93 -17.66
C TYR A 42 17.36 10.56 -18.03
N THR A 43 18.67 10.42 -17.93
CA THR A 43 19.40 9.20 -18.35
C THR A 43 19.41 8.11 -17.27
N GLY A 44 18.64 8.27 -16.21
CA GLY A 44 18.65 7.38 -15.05
C GLY A 44 19.83 7.64 -14.10
N GLY A 45 20.04 6.70 -13.17
CA GLY A 45 21.04 6.77 -12.11
C GLY A 45 20.44 6.92 -10.71
N GLY A 46 21.33 7.14 -9.75
CA GLY A 46 20.95 7.27 -8.34
C GLY A 46 20.40 8.65 -8.00
N ILE A 47 19.25 8.70 -7.35
CA ILE A 47 18.73 9.89 -6.66
C ILE A 47 19.08 9.72 -5.18
N ILE A 48 19.93 10.59 -4.63
CA ILE A 48 20.39 10.46 -3.25
C ILE A 48 19.35 11.00 -2.25
N PRO A 49 19.38 10.55 -0.98
CA PRO A 49 18.47 11.06 0.04
C PRO A 49 18.49 12.58 0.18
N GLY A 50 17.31 13.18 0.12
CA GLY A 50 17.12 14.63 0.17
C GLY A 50 17.02 15.30 -1.21
N ASP A 51 17.57 14.71 -2.26
CA ASP A 51 17.51 15.28 -3.62
C ASP A 51 16.19 14.92 -4.32
N THR A 52 15.79 15.78 -5.26
CA THR A 52 14.62 15.60 -6.12
C THR A 52 15.02 15.60 -7.59
N VAL A 53 14.55 14.61 -8.34
CA VAL A 53 14.46 14.68 -9.81
C VAL A 53 13.02 15.02 -10.18
N LEU A 54 12.83 16.16 -10.83
CA LEU A 54 11.51 16.64 -11.28
C LEU A 54 11.35 16.41 -12.78
N LEU A 55 10.34 15.63 -13.17
CA LEU A 55 9.99 15.31 -14.55
C LEU A 55 8.73 16.09 -14.98
N ASN A 56 8.95 17.26 -15.58
CA ASN A 56 7.91 18.12 -16.15
C ASN A 56 7.46 17.66 -17.54
N ASP A 57 6.45 18.33 -18.10
CA ASP A 57 5.99 18.11 -19.48
C ASP A 57 7.13 17.99 -20.48
N GLY A 58 7.06 16.98 -21.34
CA GLY A 58 8.08 16.70 -22.36
C GLY A 58 9.35 16.01 -21.84
N ALA A 59 9.43 15.70 -20.54
CA ALA A 59 10.51 14.87 -20.00
C ALA A 59 10.47 13.46 -20.60
N THR A 60 11.64 12.85 -20.73
CA THR A 60 11.83 11.45 -21.14
C THR A 60 12.80 10.77 -20.19
N VAL A 61 12.64 9.45 -19.99
CA VAL A 61 13.53 8.62 -19.18
C VAL A 61 14.09 7.51 -20.07
N THR A 62 15.41 7.33 -20.07
CA THR A 62 16.07 6.34 -20.93
C THR A 62 16.88 5.29 -20.18
N GLY A 63 17.20 5.52 -18.91
CA GLY A 63 17.97 4.59 -18.07
C GLY A 63 17.24 4.22 -16.79
N ASP A 64 17.72 3.15 -16.15
CA ASP A 64 17.21 2.67 -14.87
C ASP A 64 17.48 3.67 -13.75
N ILE A 65 16.59 3.70 -12.76
CA ILE A 65 16.60 4.68 -11.67
C ILE A 65 16.70 3.95 -10.35
N THR A 66 17.67 4.35 -9.53
CA THR A 66 17.73 3.99 -8.10
C THR A 66 17.34 5.21 -7.28
N ASP A 67 16.07 5.30 -6.93
CA ASP A 67 15.52 6.42 -6.17
C ASP A 67 15.64 6.17 -4.68
N ASN A 68 16.59 6.85 -4.03
CA ASN A 68 16.68 6.96 -2.56
C ASN A 68 16.33 8.39 -2.08
N GLY A 69 15.91 9.27 -2.99
CA GLY A 69 15.48 10.64 -2.72
C GLY A 69 14.01 10.81 -3.09
N THR A 70 13.72 11.68 -4.06
CA THR A 70 12.38 11.85 -4.62
C THR A 70 12.42 11.91 -6.15
N LEU A 71 11.75 10.98 -6.80
CA LEU A 71 11.36 11.08 -8.20
C LEU A 71 9.95 11.71 -8.32
N GLN A 72 9.89 12.98 -8.70
CA GLN A 72 8.65 13.74 -8.80
C GLN A 72 8.17 13.87 -10.25
N PHE A 73 6.90 13.57 -10.47
CA PHE A 73 6.21 13.70 -11.73
C PHE A 73 5.36 14.96 -11.71
N ASN A 74 5.44 15.74 -12.79
CA ASN A 74 4.69 16.98 -12.97
C ASN A 74 4.22 17.18 -14.43
N GLN A 75 3.36 16.28 -14.90
CA GLN A 75 2.75 16.35 -16.23
C GLN A 75 1.43 17.14 -16.21
N SER A 76 1.14 17.92 -17.25
CA SER A 76 -0.15 18.58 -17.40
C SER A 76 -1.22 17.59 -17.90
N ALA A 77 -2.48 17.93 -17.66
CA ALA A 77 -3.62 17.14 -18.15
C ALA A 77 -3.50 16.87 -19.67
N GLY A 78 -3.73 15.62 -20.07
CA GLY A 78 -3.59 15.18 -21.47
C GLY A 78 -2.19 14.68 -21.84
N ASN A 79 -1.17 14.97 -21.03
CA ASN A 79 0.18 14.44 -21.23
C ASN A 79 0.36 13.10 -20.52
N THR A 80 1.13 12.21 -21.15
CA THR A 80 1.51 10.91 -20.60
C THR A 80 3.02 10.77 -20.62
N LEU A 81 3.63 10.52 -19.46
CA LEU A 81 5.01 10.07 -19.37
C LEU A 81 5.02 8.54 -19.16
N THR A 82 5.64 7.82 -20.08
CA THR A 82 5.85 6.36 -19.94
C THR A 82 7.29 6.10 -19.50
N ILE A 83 7.47 5.34 -18.42
CA ILE A 83 8.78 4.84 -18.00
C ILE A 83 8.83 3.33 -18.18
N SER A 84 9.64 2.91 -19.15
CA SER A 84 9.91 1.49 -19.46
C SER A 84 11.16 0.95 -18.75
N ASN A 85 11.86 1.80 -18.01
CA ASN A 85 13.04 1.44 -17.24
C ASN A 85 12.67 0.91 -15.86
N LEU A 86 13.60 0.19 -15.21
CA LEU A 86 13.46 -0.20 -13.82
C LEU A 86 13.51 1.05 -12.93
N ILE A 87 12.63 1.09 -11.92
CA ILE A 87 12.71 2.02 -10.79
C ILE A 87 12.83 1.17 -9.53
N ASP A 88 13.93 1.34 -8.80
CA ASP A 88 14.18 0.71 -7.50
C ASP A 88 14.65 1.76 -6.46
N GLY A 89 15.09 1.29 -5.30
CA GLY A 89 15.48 2.13 -4.16
C GLY A 89 14.38 2.27 -3.12
N THR A 90 14.61 3.11 -2.10
CA THR A 90 13.72 3.26 -0.94
C THR A 90 13.12 4.67 -0.82
N GLY A 91 13.27 5.50 -1.86
CA GLY A 91 12.88 6.90 -1.91
C GLY A 91 11.38 7.11 -2.12
N THR A 92 11.04 8.21 -2.78
CA THR A 92 9.64 8.62 -3.01
C THR A 92 9.34 8.86 -4.48
N LEU A 93 8.46 8.03 -5.02
CA LEU A 93 7.75 8.27 -6.27
C LEU A 93 6.54 9.19 -6.00
N SER A 94 6.57 10.43 -6.51
CA SER A 94 5.54 11.44 -6.21
C SER A 94 4.82 11.93 -7.47
N LEU A 95 3.49 11.83 -7.49
CA LEU A 95 2.63 12.38 -8.54
C LEU A 95 1.81 13.52 -7.92
N THR A 96 2.10 14.76 -8.35
CA THR A 96 1.49 15.99 -7.79
C THR A 96 0.64 16.77 -8.79
N ASN A 97 0.42 16.23 -9.98
CA ASN A 97 -0.18 16.93 -11.13
C ASN A 97 -1.35 16.15 -11.75
N THR A 98 -1.94 16.65 -12.84
CA THR A 98 -3.15 16.10 -13.46
C THR A 98 -2.91 15.17 -14.68
N GLY A 99 -1.66 14.96 -15.10
CA GLY A 99 -1.32 14.08 -16.21
C GLY A 99 -1.22 12.60 -15.83
N THR A 100 -0.74 11.78 -16.77
CA THR A 100 -0.61 10.33 -16.61
C THR A 100 0.86 9.92 -16.49
N LEU A 101 1.18 9.13 -15.48
CA LEU A 101 2.39 8.32 -15.42
C LEU A 101 2.03 6.87 -15.75
N ASN A 102 2.63 6.32 -16.80
CA ASN A 102 2.50 4.91 -17.15
C ASN A 102 3.81 4.17 -16.87
N LEU A 103 3.81 3.28 -15.88
CA LEU A 103 4.96 2.43 -15.57
C LEU A 103 4.85 1.12 -16.34
N THR A 104 5.79 0.88 -17.24
CA THR A 104 5.87 -0.31 -18.09
C THR A 104 7.13 -1.14 -17.85
N GLY A 105 8.07 -0.60 -17.07
CA GLY A 105 9.34 -1.25 -16.74
C GLY A 105 9.20 -2.65 -16.17
N THR A 106 10.28 -3.41 -16.24
CA THR A 106 10.30 -4.80 -15.79
C THR A 106 10.76 -4.88 -14.34
N SER A 107 10.00 -5.57 -13.51
CA SER A 107 10.52 -6.14 -12.25
C SER A 107 11.04 -7.56 -12.48
N VAL A 108 11.51 -8.20 -11.41
CA VAL A 108 11.95 -9.63 -11.43
C VAL A 108 10.87 -10.60 -11.93
N SER A 109 9.60 -10.18 -11.91
CA SER A 109 8.46 -10.96 -12.42
C SER A 109 7.85 -10.32 -13.68
N ALA A 110 7.55 -11.17 -14.67
CA ALA A 110 6.90 -10.74 -15.90
C ALA A 110 5.56 -10.03 -15.60
N ASN A 111 5.26 -8.99 -16.38
CA ASN A 111 4.04 -8.20 -16.26
C ASN A 111 3.82 -7.53 -14.88
N THR A 112 4.85 -7.47 -14.03
CA THR A 112 4.79 -6.88 -12.67
C THR A 112 5.62 -5.60 -12.56
N ILE A 113 5.14 -4.65 -11.75
CA ILE A 113 5.89 -3.51 -11.20
C ILE A 113 5.96 -3.71 -9.68
N VAL A 114 7.17 -3.67 -9.14
CA VAL A 114 7.48 -3.75 -7.71
C VAL A 114 7.83 -2.36 -7.21
N LEU A 115 7.15 -1.92 -6.14
CA LEU A 115 7.39 -0.65 -5.47
C LEU A 115 7.74 -0.91 -4.00
N ASP A 116 9.02 -1.18 -3.75
CA ASP A 116 9.61 -1.30 -2.41
C ASP A 116 10.11 0.05 -1.90
N MET A 117 9.27 1.06 -2.11
CA MET A 117 9.52 2.48 -1.85
C MET A 117 8.22 3.18 -1.46
N THR A 118 8.26 4.47 -1.16
CA THR A 118 7.05 5.28 -1.01
C THR A 118 6.55 5.74 -2.37
N THR A 119 5.26 5.53 -2.65
CA THR A 119 4.57 6.03 -3.84
C THR A 119 3.37 6.86 -3.40
N SER A 120 3.31 8.12 -3.82
CA SER A 120 2.24 9.05 -3.45
C SER A 120 1.56 9.64 -4.68
N ALA A 121 0.28 9.30 -4.87
CA ALA A 121 -0.59 9.85 -5.91
C ALA A 121 -1.56 10.86 -5.28
N SER A 122 -1.15 12.12 -5.20
CA SER A 122 -2.01 13.21 -4.70
C SER A 122 -2.92 13.78 -5.79
N SER A 123 -2.62 13.52 -7.06
CA SER A 123 -3.44 13.86 -8.22
C SER A 123 -3.01 13.03 -9.43
N GLY A 124 -3.72 13.21 -10.56
CA GLY A 124 -3.35 12.60 -11.84
C GLY A 124 -3.63 11.11 -11.89
N LEU A 125 -3.02 10.43 -12.86
CA LEU A 125 -3.21 9.01 -13.12
C LEU A 125 -1.88 8.26 -13.05
N LEU A 126 -1.76 7.30 -12.13
CA LEU A 126 -0.74 6.26 -12.18
C LEU A 126 -1.32 5.01 -12.83
N GLN A 127 -0.78 4.60 -13.97
CA GLN A 127 -1.11 3.35 -14.64
C GLN A 127 0.05 2.36 -14.58
N ILE A 128 -0.27 1.11 -14.25
CA ILE A 128 0.68 0.00 -14.33
C ILE A 128 0.39 -0.79 -15.59
N ARG A 129 1.29 -0.69 -16.58
CA ARG A 129 1.13 -1.25 -17.94
C ARG A 129 -0.25 -0.92 -18.52
N SER A 130 -0.56 0.36 -18.61
CA SER A 130 -1.83 0.87 -19.13
C SER A 130 -3.06 0.30 -18.38
N GLY A 131 -2.92 0.05 -17.08
CA GLY A 131 -3.99 -0.47 -16.23
C GLY A 131 -4.14 -1.99 -16.22
N THR A 132 -3.25 -2.74 -16.88
CA THR A 132 -3.35 -4.21 -17.02
C THR A 132 -2.29 -4.98 -16.24
N GLY A 133 -1.22 -4.31 -15.79
CA GLY A 133 -0.10 -4.96 -15.12
C GLY A 133 -0.33 -5.24 -13.64
N SER A 134 0.47 -6.14 -13.09
CA SER A 134 0.49 -6.44 -11.66
C SER A 134 1.27 -5.38 -10.89
N LEU A 135 0.75 -4.94 -9.74
CA LEU A 135 1.40 -4.01 -8.83
C LEU A 135 1.72 -4.71 -7.51
N TRP A 136 3.00 -4.81 -7.17
CA TRP A 136 3.44 -5.28 -5.86
C TRP A 136 3.97 -4.10 -5.04
N VAL A 137 3.48 -3.96 -3.82
CA VAL A 137 3.93 -2.95 -2.87
C VAL A 137 4.49 -3.69 -1.67
N GLY A 138 5.80 -3.59 -1.45
CA GLY A 138 6.50 -4.43 -0.47
C GLY A 138 6.58 -5.87 -0.94
N ASP A 139 7.41 -6.15 -1.95
CA ASP A 139 7.70 -7.49 -2.44
C ASP A 139 8.58 -8.24 -1.44
N SER A 140 9.86 -7.86 -1.34
CA SER A 140 10.80 -8.40 -0.37
C SER A 140 11.31 -7.34 0.62
N GLY A 141 11.08 -6.06 0.31
CA GLY A 141 11.29 -4.91 1.18
C GLY A 141 9.99 -4.29 1.70
N THR A 142 10.04 -2.99 1.98
CA THR A 142 8.90 -2.22 2.47
C THR A 142 8.39 -1.29 1.38
N GLY A 143 7.11 -1.40 1.02
CA GLY A 143 6.45 -0.49 0.09
C GLY A 143 5.31 0.26 0.76
N THR A 144 5.14 1.53 0.40
CA THR A 144 4.00 2.36 0.82
C THR A 144 3.31 2.98 -0.39
N LEU A 145 1.99 2.84 -0.47
CA LEU A 145 1.16 3.42 -1.53
C LEU A 145 0.14 4.39 -0.92
N ASN A 146 0.24 5.68 -1.23
CA ASN A 146 -0.68 6.70 -0.76
C ASN A 146 -1.51 7.23 -1.93
N VAL A 147 -2.84 7.12 -1.83
CA VAL A 147 -3.80 7.68 -2.78
C VAL A 147 -4.59 8.78 -2.07
N ASN A 148 -4.23 10.02 -2.38
CA ASN A 148 -4.72 11.22 -1.72
C ASN A 148 -5.21 12.25 -2.76
N GLY A 149 -5.96 11.78 -3.75
CA GLY A 149 -6.61 12.61 -4.77
C GLY A 149 -6.39 12.12 -6.20
N GLY A 150 -5.37 11.28 -6.44
CA GLY A 150 -5.11 10.67 -7.74
C GLY A 150 -5.99 9.45 -8.06
N LEU A 151 -5.82 8.94 -9.28
CA LEU A 151 -6.31 7.65 -9.75
C LEU A 151 -5.13 6.70 -9.93
N ILE A 152 -5.20 5.51 -9.32
CA ILE A 152 -4.28 4.41 -9.62
C ILE A 152 -5.05 3.34 -10.39
N SER A 153 -4.52 2.86 -11.50
CA SER A 153 -5.13 1.81 -12.32
C SER A 153 -4.13 0.70 -12.64
N ASN A 154 -4.54 -0.53 -12.35
CA ASN A 154 -3.72 -1.72 -12.57
C ASN A 154 -4.57 -3.01 -12.69
N GLY A 155 -3.92 -4.11 -13.07
CA GLY A 155 -4.52 -5.43 -13.23
C GLY A 155 -4.74 -6.13 -11.90
N THR A 156 -3.68 -6.63 -11.29
CA THR A 156 -3.72 -7.30 -9.98
C THR A 156 -2.80 -6.59 -8.99
N SER A 157 -3.05 -6.77 -7.70
CA SER A 157 -2.26 -6.14 -6.64
C SER A 157 -1.89 -7.09 -5.53
N ILE A 158 -0.68 -6.92 -4.99
CA ILE A 158 -0.24 -7.58 -3.76
C ILE A 158 0.44 -6.55 -2.84
N LEU A 159 -0.02 -6.48 -1.58
CA LEU A 159 0.64 -5.75 -0.50
C LEU A 159 1.35 -6.76 0.42
N GLY A 160 2.67 -6.72 0.53
CA GLY A 160 3.45 -7.71 1.29
C GLY A 160 3.51 -9.07 0.60
N ASN A 161 4.23 -9.16 -0.52
CA ASN A 161 4.24 -10.35 -1.38
C ASN A 161 5.04 -11.52 -0.79
N ALA A 162 6.33 -11.33 -0.50
CA ALA A 162 7.20 -12.36 0.06
C ALA A 162 7.22 -12.34 1.59
N ALA A 163 7.79 -13.37 2.23
CA ALA A 163 7.76 -13.54 3.68
C ALA A 163 8.29 -12.35 4.50
N ALA A 164 9.31 -11.64 4.00
CA ALA A 164 9.84 -10.41 4.62
C ALA A 164 9.18 -9.13 4.09
N GLY A 165 8.34 -9.24 3.06
CA GLY A 165 7.69 -8.11 2.40
C GLY A 165 6.67 -7.44 3.30
N VAL A 166 6.74 -6.12 3.37
CA VAL A 166 5.80 -5.27 4.13
C VAL A 166 5.17 -4.26 3.18
N GLY A 167 3.90 -4.46 2.84
CA GLY A 167 3.16 -3.56 1.97
C GLY A 167 2.10 -2.79 2.73
N THR A 168 2.09 -1.46 2.61
CA THR A 168 1.02 -0.62 3.13
C THR A 168 0.39 0.20 2.02
N ALA A 169 -0.93 0.21 1.93
CA ALA A 169 -1.67 1.13 1.07
C ALA A 169 -2.64 1.96 1.90
N THR A 170 -2.69 3.27 1.66
CA THR A 170 -3.64 4.20 2.28
C THR A 170 -4.37 4.97 1.19
N VAL A 171 -5.70 4.88 1.19
CA VAL A 171 -6.59 5.65 0.30
C VAL A 171 -7.41 6.61 1.16
N SER A 172 -7.04 7.88 1.13
CA SER A 172 -7.72 8.95 1.88
C SER A 172 -8.62 9.82 1.00
N SER A 173 -8.28 9.91 -0.29
CA SER A 173 -9.11 10.53 -1.31
C SER A 173 -8.67 10.03 -2.70
N GLY A 174 -9.50 10.22 -3.73
CA GLY A 174 -9.24 9.64 -5.05
C GLY A 174 -9.66 8.18 -5.15
N THR A 175 -9.06 7.46 -6.11
CA THR A 175 -9.53 6.12 -6.51
C THR A 175 -8.37 5.17 -6.78
N TRP A 176 -8.46 3.96 -6.25
CA TRP A 176 -7.63 2.84 -6.68
C TRP A 176 -8.50 1.82 -7.45
N ALA A 177 -8.37 1.83 -8.77
CA ALA A 177 -9.06 0.96 -9.70
C ALA A 177 -8.19 -0.24 -10.08
N ASN A 178 -8.18 -1.26 -9.21
CA ASN A 178 -7.55 -2.54 -9.50
C ASN A 178 -8.57 -3.44 -10.22
N SER A 179 -8.32 -3.84 -11.46
CA SER A 179 -9.30 -4.56 -12.28
C SER A 179 -9.40 -6.07 -12.00
N GLY A 180 -8.53 -6.60 -11.16
CA GLY A 180 -8.40 -8.02 -10.82
C GLY A 180 -8.38 -8.26 -9.32
N SER A 181 -7.59 -9.24 -8.88
CA SER A 181 -7.46 -9.56 -7.45
C SER A 181 -6.63 -8.50 -6.72
N LEU A 182 -7.03 -8.17 -5.49
CA LEU A 182 -6.25 -7.40 -4.52
C LEU A 182 -5.95 -8.29 -3.32
N THR A 183 -4.67 -8.60 -3.14
CA THR A 183 -4.17 -9.42 -2.02
C THR A 183 -3.44 -8.55 -1.03
N VAL A 184 -3.80 -8.65 0.25
CA VAL A 184 -3.18 -7.94 1.36
C VAL A 184 -2.61 -9.00 2.31
N GLY A 185 -1.28 -9.04 2.42
CA GLY A 185 -0.55 -10.15 3.03
C GLY A 185 -0.57 -11.36 2.09
N GLY A 186 0.33 -11.38 1.10
CA GLY A 186 0.55 -12.54 0.23
C GLY A 186 1.15 -13.69 1.05
N THR A 187 2.48 -13.76 1.07
CA THR A 187 3.26 -14.52 2.07
C THR A 187 3.73 -13.63 3.22
N GLY A 188 3.83 -12.31 3.01
CA GLY A 188 4.32 -11.34 3.99
C GLY A 188 3.23 -10.65 4.82
N THR A 189 3.50 -9.39 5.18
CA THR A 189 2.56 -8.53 5.92
C THR A 189 2.01 -7.44 5.02
N GLY A 190 0.68 -7.39 4.88
CA GLY A 190 -0.01 -6.35 4.13
C GLY A 190 -0.97 -5.55 5.00
N THR A 191 -1.06 -4.25 4.74
CA THR A 191 -2.07 -3.36 5.34
C THR A 191 -2.75 -2.51 4.29
N LEU A 192 -4.08 -2.51 4.27
CA LEU A 192 -4.92 -1.60 3.49
C LEU A 192 -5.70 -0.67 4.42
N ASN A 193 -5.51 0.63 4.28
CA ASN A 193 -6.29 1.64 5.00
C ASN A 193 -7.16 2.41 4.01
N VAL A 194 -8.48 2.39 4.23
CA VAL A 194 -9.45 3.18 3.49
C VAL A 194 -10.08 4.15 4.48
N ASN A 195 -9.49 5.35 4.55
CA ASN A 195 -9.97 6.46 5.38
C ASN A 195 -10.64 7.56 4.55
N GLY A 196 -10.88 7.29 3.27
CA GLY A 196 -11.72 8.04 2.33
C GLY A 196 -11.62 7.43 0.92
N GLY A 197 -12.01 8.17 -0.11
CA GLY A 197 -11.89 7.73 -1.51
C GLY A 197 -12.61 6.41 -1.85
N SER A 198 -12.11 5.72 -2.88
CA SER A 198 -12.66 4.46 -3.38
C SER A 198 -11.57 3.44 -3.74
N VAL A 199 -11.71 2.20 -3.29
CA VAL A 199 -10.91 1.05 -3.71
C VAL A 199 -11.82 0.05 -4.40
N MET A 200 -11.45 -0.39 -5.60
CA MET A 200 -12.20 -1.36 -6.38
C MET A 200 -11.32 -2.54 -6.80
N ASN A 201 -11.87 -3.75 -6.74
CA ASN A 201 -11.22 -4.98 -7.18
C ASN A 201 -12.25 -6.05 -7.54
N THR A 202 -11.83 -7.14 -8.18
CA THR A 202 -12.72 -8.29 -8.44
C THR A 202 -12.77 -9.21 -7.22
N GLN A 203 -11.62 -9.64 -6.71
CA GLN A 203 -11.52 -10.51 -5.53
C GLN A 203 -10.61 -9.87 -4.49
N GLY A 204 -11.07 -9.75 -3.25
CA GLY A 204 -10.30 -9.23 -2.12
C GLY A 204 -9.81 -10.38 -1.26
N ARG A 205 -8.53 -10.37 -0.86
CA ARG A 205 -7.95 -11.39 0.03
C ARG A 205 -7.10 -10.75 1.11
N LEU A 206 -7.35 -11.12 2.36
CA LEU A 206 -6.54 -10.73 3.53
C LEU A 206 -5.90 -11.98 4.14
N GLY A 207 -4.57 -12.04 4.22
CA GLY A 207 -3.83 -13.21 4.74
C GLY A 207 -3.95 -14.42 3.81
N ASN A 208 -3.28 -14.36 2.65
CA ASN A 208 -3.41 -15.35 1.58
C ASN A 208 -2.79 -16.70 1.94
N ASP A 209 -1.49 -16.72 2.26
CA ASP A 209 -0.71 -17.93 2.53
C ASP A 209 -0.55 -18.23 4.02
N ALA A 210 -0.16 -19.47 4.34
CA ALA A 210 0.14 -19.85 5.72
C ALA A 210 1.26 -18.96 6.31
N GLY A 211 1.04 -18.43 7.51
CA GLY A 211 1.97 -17.52 8.19
C GLY A 211 1.87 -16.05 7.74
N SER A 212 1.14 -15.72 6.68
CA SER A 212 0.98 -14.34 6.24
C SER A 212 -0.06 -13.58 7.07
N VAL A 213 0.06 -12.25 7.09
CA VAL A 213 -0.81 -11.35 7.84
C VAL A 213 -1.37 -10.28 6.91
N GLY A 214 -2.69 -10.26 6.75
CA GLY A 214 -3.39 -9.23 5.99
C GLY A 214 -4.36 -8.45 6.87
N THR A 215 -4.23 -7.13 6.89
CA THR A 215 -5.13 -6.24 7.63
C THR A 215 -5.78 -5.22 6.70
N ALA A 216 -7.09 -5.06 6.79
CA ALA A 216 -7.81 -3.97 6.14
C ALA A 216 -8.58 -3.14 7.18
N ASN A 217 -8.40 -1.83 7.17
CA ASN A 217 -9.09 -0.88 8.02
C ASN A 217 -9.92 0.07 7.14
N VAL A 218 -11.23 0.04 7.29
CA VAL A 218 -12.17 0.91 6.57
C VAL A 218 -12.87 1.80 7.58
N SER A 219 -12.45 3.06 7.66
CA SER A 219 -12.99 4.06 8.58
C SER A 219 -13.86 5.10 7.86
N SER A 220 -13.70 5.24 6.54
CA SER A 220 -14.55 6.05 5.66
C SER A 220 -14.41 5.52 4.22
N GLY A 221 -14.97 6.22 3.23
CA GLY A 221 -14.85 5.85 1.81
C GLY A 221 -15.54 4.52 1.47
N THR A 222 -15.10 3.91 0.37
CA THR A 222 -15.65 2.63 -0.10
C THR A 222 -14.54 1.64 -0.49
N TRP A 223 -14.70 0.39 -0.08
CA TRP A 223 -13.99 -0.74 -0.66
C TRP A 223 -14.98 -1.72 -1.31
N ALA A 224 -14.93 -1.83 -2.63
CA ALA A 224 -15.83 -2.65 -3.42
C ALA A 224 -15.09 -3.78 -4.14
N SER A 225 -15.32 -5.01 -3.68
CA SER A 225 -14.99 -6.22 -4.43
C SER A 225 -16.19 -6.64 -5.27
N SER A 226 -16.08 -6.83 -6.59
CA SER A 226 -17.24 -7.23 -7.39
C SER A 226 -17.62 -8.71 -7.19
N LEU A 227 -16.68 -9.55 -6.76
CA LEU A 227 -16.86 -10.98 -6.47
C LEU A 227 -16.64 -11.27 -4.98
N SER A 228 -15.65 -12.08 -4.63
CA SER A 228 -15.43 -12.52 -3.25
C SER A 228 -14.60 -11.53 -2.43
N LEU A 229 -14.85 -11.52 -1.13
CA LEU A 229 -13.95 -10.97 -0.12
C LEU A 229 -13.63 -12.09 0.88
N THR A 230 -12.36 -12.50 0.90
CA THR A 230 -11.85 -13.56 1.76
C THR A 230 -10.94 -12.97 2.83
N VAL A 231 -11.26 -13.21 4.10
CA VAL A 231 -10.48 -12.76 5.26
C VAL A 231 -9.96 -14.00 5.97
N GLY A 232 -8.63 -14.15 6.01
CA GLY A 232 -7.96 -15.36 6.47
C GLY A 232 -8.14 -16.49 5.46
N SER A 233 -7.42 -16.43 4.34
CA SER A 233 -7.45 -17.49 3.32
C SER A 233 -6.81 -18.77 3.87
N SER A 234 -5.48 -18.79 3.94
CA SER A 234 -4.69 -19.77 4.69
C SER A 234 -3.84 -19.12 5.79
N GLY A 235 -3.73 -17.78 5.79
CA GLY A 235 -3.04 -17.00 6.81
C GLY A 235 -4.02 -16.36 7.80
N THR A 236 -3.54 -15.29 8.44
CA THR A 236 -4.35 -14.47 9.35
C THR A 236 -4.86 -13.23 8.62
N GLY A 237 -6.18 -13.11 8.49
CA GLY A 237 -6.83 -11.92 7.93
C GLY A 237 -7.63 -11.17 8.98
N THR A 238 -7.53 -9.84 8.95
CA THR A 238 -8.31 -8.94 9.81
C THR A 238 -9.00 -7.87 8.98
N LEU A 239 -10.32 -7.76 9.08
CA LEU A 239 -11.13 -6.69 8.50
C LEU A 239 -11.76 -5.86 9.61
N ASN A 240 -11.41 -4.58 9.70
CA ASN A 240 -12.03 -3.63 10.61
C ASN A 240 -12.86 -2.62 9.81
N VAL A 241 -14.17 -2.58 10.06
CA VAL A 241 -15.08 -1.57 9.53
C VAL A 241 -15.52 -0.71 10.71
N THR A 242 -14.93 0.48 10.79
CA THR A 242 -15.22 1.49 11.82
C THR A 242 -15.96 2.69 11.23
N GLY A 243 -16.35 2.61 9.96
CA GLY A 243 -17.09 3.58 9.17
C GLY A 243 -17.07 3.18 7.70
N GLY A 244 -17.50 4.07 6.80
CA GLY A 244 -17.49 3.82 5.36
C GLY A 244 -18.35 2.62 4.92
N ARG A 245 -18.03 2.08 3.73
CA ARG A 245 -18.76 0.95 3.13
C ARG A 245 -17.81 -0.09 2.52
N VAL A 246 -17.95 -1.34 2.95
CA VAL A 246 -17.36 -2.52 2.29
C VAL A 246 -18.45 -3.26 1.55
N SER A 247 -18.20 -3.72 0.32
CA SER A 247 -19.15 -4.60 -0.38
C SER A 247 -18.50 -5.66 -1.23
N ASN A 248 -19.19 -6.80 -1.32
CA ASN A 248 -18.79 -7.97 -2.08
C ASN A 248 -19.99 -8.90 -2.34
N THR A 249 -19.82 -9.89 -3.19
CA THR A 249 -20.83 -10.91 -3.49
C THR A 249 -20.77 -12.07 -2.50
N THR A 250 -19.57 -12.64 -2.27
CA THR A 250 -19.39 -13.77 -1.35
C THR A 250 -18.36 -13.44 -0.29
N GLY A 251 -18.76 -13.48 0.98
CA GLY A 251 -17.93 -13.18 2.13
C GLY A 251 -17.45 -14.47 2.78
N GLN A 252 -16.17 -14.55 3.11
CA GLN A 252 -15.56 -15.73 3.73
C GLN A 252 -14.61 -15.31 4.84
N LEU A 253 -14.84 -15.78 6.06
CA LEU A 253 -13.95 -15.63 7.21
C LEU A 253 -13.39 -17.01 7.57
N GLY A 254 -12.08 -17.21 7.50
CA GLY A 254 -11.45 -18.52 7.71
C GLY A 254 -11.75 -19.49 6.57
N ASN A 255 -11.13 -19.27 5.40
CA ASN A 255 -11.50 -19.95 4.16
C ASN A 255 -10.98 -21.40 4.07
N ASN A 256 -9.69 -21.61 4.34
CA ASN A 256 -9.03 -22.91 4.28
C ASN A 256 -8.70 -23.43 5.69
N ALA A 257 -8.34 -24.71 5.79
CA ALA A 257 -7.78 -25.27 7.01
C ALA A 257 -6.56 -24.46 7.48
N GLY A 258 -6.52 -24.09 8.76
CA GLY A 258 -5.48 -23.21 9.33
C GLY A 258 -5.69 -21.71 9.07
N GLY A 259 -6.57 -21.32 8.14
CA GLY A 259 -6.91 -19.92 7.90
C GLY A 259 -7.72 -19.32 9.07
N VAL A 260 -7.31 -18.13 9.51
CA VAL A 260 -7.96 -17.41 10.62
C VAL A 260 -8.45 -16.06 10.11
N GLY A 261 -9.77 -15.91 10.01
CA GLY A 261 -10.41 -14.69 9.55
C GLY A 261 -11.19 -13.99 10.65
N THR A 262 -10.87 -12.73 10.94
CA THR A 262 -11.65 -11.90 11.86
C THR A 262 -12.20 -10.68 11.15
N ALA A 263 -13.51 -10.44 11.24
CA ALA A 263 -14.14 -9.21 10.80
C ALA A 263 -14.85 -8.53 11.96
N THR A 264 -14.56 -7.26 12.18
CA THR A 264 -15.22 -6.41 13.18
C THR A 264 -15.89 -5.23 12.51
N VAL A 265 -17.22 -5.13 12.63
CA VAL A 265 -18.05 -4.06 12.09
C VAL A 265 -18.64 -3.27 13.26
N SER A 266 -17.86 -2.29 13.73
CA SER A 266 -18.20 -1.44 14.88
C SER A 266 -19.00 -0.20 14.49
N SER A 267 -18.90 0.22 13.24
CA SER A 267 -19.72 1.26 12.60
C SER A 267 -19.67 1.04 11.07
N GLY A 268 -20.35 1.89 10.29
CA GLY A 268 -20.41 1.76 8.84
C GLY A 268 -21.18 0.51 8.37
N THR A 269 -20.90 0.09 7.13
CA THR A 269 -21.65 -0.98 6.48
C THR A 269 -20.74 -2.00 5.80
N TRP A 270 -20.97 -3.29 6.06
CA TRP A 270 -20.53 -4.38 5.21
C TRP A 270 -21.72 -4.97 4.45
N ALA A 271 -21.84 -4.59 3.18
CA ALA A 271 -22.91 -5.03 2.29
C ALA A 271 -22.44 -6.22 1.42
N ASN A 272 -22.66 -7.43 1.92
CA ASN A 272 -22.46 -8.65 1.16
C ASN A 272 -23.77 -8.99 0.41
N SER A 273 -23.74 -9.31 -0.89
CA SER A 273 -24.97 -9.53 -1.67
C SER A 273 -25.34 -11.00 -1.88
N GLY A 274 -24.51 -11.93 -1.43
CA GLY A 274 -24.70 -13.38 -1.52
C GLY A 274 -24.47 -14.07 -0.18
N ASN A 275 -23.67 -15.12 -0.15
CA ASN A 275 -23.41 -15.88 1.07
C ASN A 275 -22.34 -15.20 1.93
N LEU A 276 -22.53 -15.20 3.25
CA LEU A 276 -21.50 -14.86 4.23
C LEU A 276 -21.18 -16.11 5.07
N ASN A 277 -19.96 -16.61 4.94
CA ASN A 277 -19.48 -17.79 5.65
C ASN A 277 -18.52 -17.38 6.75
N VAL A 278 -18.88 -17.68 8.00
CA VAL A 278 -18.09 -17.44 9.20
C VAL A 278 -17.55 -18.78 9.68
N GLY A 279 -16.27 -19.04 9.41
CA GLY A 279 -15.66 -20.36 9.58
C GLY A 279 -16.07 -21.28 8.44
N LEU A 280 -15.56 -21.03 7.23
CA LEU A 280 -15.89 -21.88 6.06
C LEU A 280 -15.25 -23.26 6.22
N ILE A 281 -13.92 -23.34 6.22
CA ILE A 281 -13.14 -24.55 6.55
C ILE A 281 -12.24 -24.27 7.77
N GLY A 282 -11.74 -23.05 7.90
CA GLY A 282 -10.88 -22.61 9.00
C GLY A 282 -11.66 -22.01 10.17
N THR A 283 -11.02 -21.07 10.85
CA THR A 283 -11.61 -20.33 11.97
C THR A 283 -12.07 -18.95 11.49
N GLY A 284 -13.36 -18.68 11.59
CA GLY A 284 -13.94 -17.38 11.27
C GLY A 284 -14.62 -16.74 12.47
N THR A 285 -14.39 -15.44 12.64
CA THR A 285 -14.99 -14.63 13.71
C THR A 285 -15.63 -13.38 13.10
N LEU A 286 -16.92 -13.20 13.34
CA LEU A 286 -17.66 -11.99 12.97
C LEU A 286 -18.11 -11.26 14.25
N ASN A 287 -17.69 -10.01 14.41
CA ASN A 287 -18.14 -9.13 15.49
C ASN A 287 -18.90 -7.94 14.93
N VAL A 288 -20.14 -7.74 15.35
CA VAL A 288 -20.99 -6.60 14.94
C VAL A 288 -21.35 -5.80 16.18
N THR A 289 -20.55 -4.77 16.46
CA THR A 289 -20.61 -3.99 17.71
C THR A 289 -21.16 -2.56 17.51
N GLY A 290 -21.81 -2.30 16.37
CA GLY A 290 -22.50 -1.02 16.14
C GLY A 290 -22.82 -0.72 14.67
N GLY A 291 -22.14 -1.37 13.72
CA GLY A 291 -22.43 -1.16 12.29
C GLY A 291 -23.50 -2.11 11.72
N TYR A 292 -23.62 -2.12 10.40
CA TYR A 292 -24.60 -2.90 9.66
C TYR A 292 -23.92 -3.91 8.74
N VAL A 293 -24.22 -5.20 8.92
CA VAL A 293 -23.82 -6.29 8.03
C VAL A 293 -25.06 -6.83 7.35
N SER A 294 -25.05 -6.97 6.03
CA SER A 294 -26.13 -7.64 5.29
C SER A 294 -25.59 -8.74 4.39
N ASN A 295 -26.38 -9.78 4.21
CA ASN A 295 -26.14 -10.85 3.24
C ASN A 295 -27.44 -11.58 2.89
N VAL A 296 -27.39 -12.46 1.89
CA VAL A 296 -28.49 -13.37 1.56
C VAL A 296 -28.53 -14.50 2.58
N ALA A 297 -27.60 -15.45 2.51
CA ALA A 297 -27.53 -16.56 3.46
C ALA A 297 -26.29 -16.45 4.36
N GLY A 298 -26.47 -16.63 5.65
CA GLY A 298 -25.41 -16.61 6.66
C GLY A 298 -25.12 -18.03 7.12
N ASN A 299 -23.86 -18.44 7.11
CA ASN A 299 -23.44 -19.76 7.57
C ASN A 299 -22.34 -19.63 8.61
N VAL A 300 -22.54 -20.18 9.80
CA VAL A 300 -21.56 -20.17 10.90
C VAL A 300 -21.13 -21.62 11.18
N GLY A 301 -19.84 -21.93 11.03
CA GLY A 301 -19.32 -23.30 11.13
C GLY A 301 -19.79 -24.15 9.95
N ASN A 302 -19.34 -23.82 8.73
CA ASN A 302 -19.93 -24.35 7.50
C ASN A 302 -19.52 -25.80 7.19
N ASN A 303 -18.24 -26.18 7.35
CA ASN A 303 -17.72 -27.51 7.00
C ASN A 303 -17.24 -28.27 8.24
N ALA A 304 -17.08 -29.59 8.09
CA ALA A 304 -16.54 -30.46 9.14
C ALA A 304 -15.19 -29.94 9.66
N GLY A 305 -15.10 -29.73 10.97
CA GLY A 305 -13.90 -29.24 11.66
C GLY A 305 -13.66 -27.73 11.57
N SER A 306 -14.57 -26.96 10.95
CA SER A 306 -14.47 -25.50 10.93
C SER A 306 -15.02 -24.88 12.21
N VAL A 307 -14.49 -23.72 12.61
CA VAL A 307 -14.96 -23.00 13.80
C VAL A 307 -15.51 -21.64 13.37
N GLY A 308 -16.81 -21.47 13.49
CA GLY A 308 -17.48 -20.20 13.24
C GLY A 308 -17.96 -19.55 14.53
N THR A 309 -17.62 -18.29 14.75
CA THR A 309 -18.17 -17.49 15.86
C THR A 309 -18.74 -16.18 15.35
N ALA A 310 -19.96 -15.84 15.77
CA ALA A 310 -20.61 -14.59 15.42
C ALA A 310 -21.18 -13.92 16.67
N THR A 311 -20.79 -12.68 16.92
CA THR A 311 -21.27 -11.86 18.05
C THR A 311 -21.93 -10.61 17.51
N VAL A 312 -23.18 -10.36 17.89
CA VAL A 312 -23.92 -9.13 17.55
C VAL A 312 -24.40 -8.50 18.86
N SER A 313 -23.78 -7.39 19.28
CA SER A 313 -24.07 -6.75 20.57
C SER A 313 -24.92 -5.49 20.45
N SER A 314 -24.58 -4.63 19.49
CA SER A 314 -25.15 -3.28 19.36
C SER A 314 -25.29 -2.81 17.92
N GLY A 315 -24.96 -3.65 16.94
CA GLY A 315 -25.24 -3.40 15.52
C GLY A 315 -26.26 -4.39 14.96
N THR A 316 -26.31 -4.51 13.64
CA THR A 316 -27.28 -5.36 12.94
C THR A 316 -26.58 -6.31 11.99
N TRP A 317 -26.94 -7.59 12.04
CA TRP A 317 -26.61 -8.58 11.03
C TRP A 317 -27.91 -9.06 10.34
N ALA A 318 -28.18 -8.53 9.16
CA ALA A 318 -29.40 -8.80 8.40
C ALA A 318 -29.19 -9.89 7.34
N ASN A 319 -29.97 -10.96 7.44
CA ASN A 319 -30.00 -12.04 6.45
C ASN A 319 -31.34 -11.97 5.71
N SER A 320 -31.33 -11.85 4.38
CA SER A 320 -32.57 -11.90 3.58
C SER A 320 -33.00 -13.33 3.23
N GLY A 321 -32.11 -14.30 3.45
CA GLY A 321 -32.35 -15.74 3.39
C GLY A 321 -32.02 -16.43 4.72
N ALA A 322 -31.66 -17.71 4.65
CA ALA A 322 -31.43 -18.53 5.84
C ALA A 322 -30.16 -18.12 6.61
N LEU A 323 -30.25 -18.20 7.93
CA LEU A 323 -29.09 -18.21 8.84
C LEU A 323 -28.94 -19.62 9.41
N THR A 324 -27.81 -20.26 9.13
CA THR A 324 -27.47 -21.60 9.61
C THR A 324 -26.29 -21.50 10.58
N VAL A 325 -26.44 -22.11 11.77
CA VAL A 325 -25.39 -22.17 12.80
C VAL A 325 -25.08 -23.64 13.08
N GLY A 326 -23.81 -24.01 12.99
CA GLY A 326 -23.36 -25.41 13.11
C GLY A 326 -23.81 -26.25 11.93
N ASN A 327 -23.59 -25.78 10.69
CA ASN A 327 -24.00 -26.52 9.49
C ASN A 327 -23.33 -27.90 9.43
N SER A 328 -22.01 -27.93 9.64
CA SER A 328 -21.23 -29.17 9.77
C SER A 328 -20.02 -29.05 10.70
N GLY A 329 -19.77 -27.86 11.27
CA GLY A 329 -18.66 -27.56 12.18
C GLY A 329 -19.04 -27.60 13.65
#